data_AF-A0A9X8E5M2-F1
#
_entry.id   AF-A0A9X8E5M2-F1
#
_cell.length_a   1.000
_cell.length_b   1.000
_cell.length_c   1.000
_cell.angle_alpha   90.00
_cell.angle_beta   90.00
_cell.angle_gamma   90.00
#
_symmetry.space_group_name_H-M   'P 1'
#
loop_
_entity.id
_entity.type
_entity.pdbx_description
1 polymer ?
#
loop_
_entity_poly.entity_id
_entity_poly.type
_entity_poly.pdbx_seq_one_letter_code
_entity_poly.pdbx_strand_id
1 'polypeptide(L)'
;MDPQNDHAQSESELYQTVVHTRQEKLRSQLHKVAGQKAFLRHEHRRLMLQRALLESEYQRFEASLSSDWFCHEDNSTAKDRLRIQVGGQEFEVTLHIARKDPKSLLAALVAPDSPLAPSAVGCFCIDRDWNLFRLMLNFLRDGILPNDPKLLRDLYDTLAHILDDTMSRF
;
A
#
# COMPACT_ATOMS: atom_id res chain seq x y z
N MET A 1 40.32 17.06 -81.30
CA MET A 1 40.16 16.76 -79.86
C MET A 1 40.38 18.06 -79.14
N ASP A 2 39.31 18.67 -78.64
CA ASP A 2 39.36 20.01 -78.02
C ASP A 2 39.74 19.88 -76.55
N PRO A 3 40.95 20.30 -76.15
CA PRO A 3 41.47 20.08 -74.81
C PRO A 3 40.63 20.77 -73.72
N GLN A 4 39.93 21.85 -74.05
CA GLN A 4 39.05 22.55 -73.10
C GLN A 4 37.80 21.74 -72.73
N ASN A 5 37.27 20.93 -73.65
CA ASN A 5 36.09 20.12 -73.38
C ASN A 5 36.44 18.91 -72.50
N ASP A 6 37.60 18.29 -72.72
CA ASP A 6 38.10 17.18 -71.91
C ASP A 6 38.42 17.62 -70.47
N HIS A 7 38.97 18.83 -70.29
CA HIS A 7 39.19 19.42 -68.96
C HIS A 7 37.88 19.67 -68.20
N ALA A 8 36.87 20.26 -68.86
CA ALA A 8 35.58 20.54 -68.22
C ALA A 8 34.82 19.26 -67.82
N GLN A 9 34.93 18.20 -68.63
CA GLN A 9 34.35 16.89 -68.31
C GLN A 9 35.06 16.25 -67.11
N SER A 10 36.39 16.30 -67.07
CA SER A 10 37.18 15.79 -65.95
C SER A 10 36.85 16.49 -64.63
N GLU A 11 36.67 17.82 -64.64
CA GLU A 11 36.28 18.58 -63.46
C GLU A 11 34.88 18.21 -62.95
N SER A 12 33.92 18.01 -63.86
CA SER A 12 32.56 17.57 -63.51
C SER A 12 32.55 16.16 -62.90
N GLU A 13 33.30 15.23 -63.49
CA GLU A 13 33.43 13.87 -62.97
C GLU A 13 34.09 13.84 -61.58
N LEU A 14 35.12 14.66 -61.37
CA LEU A 14 35.78 14.81 -60.08
C LEU A 14 34.79 15.33 -59.03
N TYR A 15 34.02 16.36 -59.37
CA TYR A 15 33.03 16.95 -58.48
C TYR A 15 31.93 15.93 -58.10
N GLN A 16 31.39 15.20 -59.07
CA GLN A 16 30.41 14.15 -58.82
C GLN A 16 30.97 13.06 -57.89
N THR A 17 32.22 12.65 -58.11
CA THR A 17 32.91 11.65 -57.28
C THR A 17 33.05 12.12 -55.83
N VAL A 18 33.45 13.38 -55.62
CA VAL A 18 33.60 13.98 -54.28
C VAL A 18 32.26 14.09 -53.56
N VAL A 19 31.21 14.50 -54.26
CA VAL A 19 29.86 14.58 -53.69
C VAL A 19 29.36 13.19 -53.30
N HIS A 20 29.53 12.19 -54.17
CA HIS A 20 29.10 10.82 -53.91
C HIS A 20 29.82 10.22 -52.70
N THR A 21 31.14 10.31 -52.64
CA THR A 21 31.91 9.81 -51.47
C THR A 21 31.51 10.51 -50.19
N ARG A 22 31.26 11.83 -50.23
CA ARG A 22 30.78 12.57 -49.05
C ARG A 22 29.39 12.10 -48.61
N GLN A 23 28.48 11.83 -49.57
CA GLN A 23 27.14 11.33 -49.29
C GLN A 23 27.15 9.91 -48.69
N GLU A 24 27.98 9.01 -49.22
CA GLU A 24 28.17 7.66 -48.68
C GLU A 24 28.75 7.68 -47.26
N LYS A 25 29.72 8.55 -47.01
CA LYS A 25 30.30 8.74 -45.68
C LYS A 25 29.25 9.23 -44.68
N LEU A 26 28.41 10.18 -45.09
CA LEU A 26 27.32 10.69 -44.26
C LEU A 26 26.27 9.61 -43.96
N ARG A 27 25.88 8.81 -44.96
CA ARG A 27 24.96 7.68 -44.80
C ARG A 27 25.51 6.64 -43.82
N SER A 28 26.80 6.31 -43.95
CA SER A 28 27.49 5.38 -43.05
C SER A 28 27.51 5.90 -41.61
N GLN A 29 27.74 7.21 -41.42
CA GLN A 29 27.69 7.84 -40.10
C GLN A 29 26.28 7.82 -39.51
N LEU A 30 25.24 8.15 -40.30
CA LEU A 30 23.85 8.09 -39.88
C LEU A 30 23.45 6.68 -39.43
N HIS A 31 23.85 5.65 -40.18
CA HIS A 31 23.56 4.27 -39.81
C HIS A 31 24.21 3.87 -38.47
N LYS A 32 25.47 4.27 -38.25
CA LYS A 32 26.17 4.05 -36.97
C LYS A 32 25.46 4.74 -35.80
N VAL A 33 25.09 6.01 -35.98
CA VAL A 33 24.37 6.78 -34.95
C VAL A 33 22.99 6.18 -34.67
N ALA A 34 22.26 5.75 -35.71
CA ALA A 34 20.96 5.09 -35.55
C ALA A 34 21.08 3.78 -34.75
N GLY A 35 22.12 2.99 -35.02
CA GLY A 35 22.45 1.77 -34.27
C GLY A 35 22.77 2.06 -32.80
N GLN A 36 23.67 3.02 -32.54
CA GLN A 36 24.01 3.44 -31.17
C GLN A 36 22.78 3.95 -30.40
N LYS A 37 21.93 4.76 -31.04
CA LYS A 37 20.69 5.25 -30.44
C LYS A 37 19.71 4.11 -30.17
N ALA A 38 19.63 3.10 -31.03
CA ALA A 38 18.80 1.93 -30.81
C ALA A 38 19.27 1.11 -29.60
N PHE A 39 20.59 0.90 -29.49
CA PHE A 39 21.20 0.23 -28.35
C PHE A 39 20.91 0.96 -27.03
N LEU A 40 21.17 2.28 -26.98
CA LEU A 40 20.91 3.09 -25.80
C LEU A 40 19.44 3.08 -25.39
N ARG A 41 18.51 3.13 -26.36
CA ARG A 41 17.06 3.01 -26.07
C ARG A 41 16.69 1.66 -25.46
N HIS A 42 17.31 0.59 -25.92
CA HIS A 42 17.05 -0.75 -25.37
C HIS A 42 17.55 -0.85 -23.93
N GLU A 43 18.80 -0.43 -23.69
CA GLU A 43 19.41 -0.42 -22.36
C GLU A 43 18.64 0.46 -21.38
N HIS A 44 18.24 1.66 -21.79
CA HIS A 44 17.45 2.57 -20.96
C HIS A 44 16.11 1.95 -20.55
N ARG A 45 15.41 1.26 -21.46
CA ARG A 45 14.16 0.55 -21.14
C ARG A 45 14.39 -0.58 -20.14
N ARG A 46 15.48 -1.34 -20.29
CA ARG A 46 15.83 -2.42 -19.37
C ARG A 46 16.07 -1.90 -17.95
N LEU A 47 16.86 -0.83 -17.83
CA LEU A 47 17.15 -0.19 -16.54
C LEU A 47 15.90 0.41 -15.89
N MET A 48 15.03 1.05 -16.68
CA MET A 48 13.74 1.56 -16.21
C MET A 48 12.88 0.45 -15.57
N LEU A 49 12.74 -0.69 -16.24
CA LEU A 49 11.94 -1.82 -15.74
C LEU A 49 12.54 -2.40 -14.46
N GLN A 50 13.86 -2.57 -14.42
CA GLN A 50 14.54 -3.08 -13.23
C GLN A 50 14.38 -2.14 -12.03
N ARG A 51 14.49 -0.82 -12.26
CA ARG A 51 14.29 0.19 -11.22
C ARG A 51 12.85 0.18 -10.70
N ALA A 52 11.86 0.14 -11.60
CA ALA A 52 10.46 0.08 -11.22
C ALA A 52 10.14 -1.17 -10.37
N LEU A 53 10.73 -2.32 -10.72
CA LEU A 53 10.58 -3.54 -9.94
C LEU A 53 11.19 -3.40 -8.55
N LEU A 54 12.44 -2.92 -8.46
CA LEU A 54 13.10 -2.67 -7.18
C LEU A 54 12.34 -1.67 -6.31
N GLU A 55 11.80 -0.61 -6.90
CA GLU A 55 11.00 0.38 -6.21
C GLU A 55 9.69 -0.23 -5.67
N SER A 56 9.03 -1.08 -6.45
CA SER A 56 7.84 -1.79 -5.99
C SER A 56 8.14 -2.77 -4.85
N GLU A 57 9.27 -3.47 -4.90
CA GLU A 57 9.71 -4.38 -3.83
C GLU A 57 10.11 -3.61 -2.58
N TYR A 58 10.83 -2.49 -2.73
CA TYR A 58 11.16 -1.59 -1.63
C TYR A 58 9.91 -1.05 -0.94
N GLN A 59 8.93 -0.57 -1.70
CA GLN A 59 7.66 -0.08 -1.16
C GLN A 59 6.88 -1.17 -0.42
N ARG A 60 6.84 -2.40 -0.95
CA ARG A 60 6.23 -3.55 -0.25
C ARG A 60 6.92 -3.85 1.07
N PHE A 61 8.25 -3.83 1.07
CA PHE A 61 9.04 -4.05 2.26
C PHE A 61 8.85 -2.93 3.29
N GLU A 62 8.91 -1.67 2.87
CA GLU A 62 8.67 -0.53 3.73
C GLU A 62 7.25 -0.54 4.33
N ALA A 63 6.24 -0.85 3.52
CA ALA A 63 4.87 -1.05 4.00
C ALA A 63 4.79 -2.19 5.02
N SER A 64 5.55 -3.27 4.84
CA SER A 64 5.64 -4.38 5.81
C SER A 64 6.32 -4.00 7.12
N LEU A 65 7.25 -3.03 7.10
CA LEU A 65 7.86 -2.45 8.31
C LEU A 65 6.95 -1.43 8.99
N SER A 66 6.18 -0.65 8.22
CA SER A 66 5.19 0.30 8.75
C SER A 66 3.90 -0.37 9.23
N SER A 67 3.71 -1.64 8.89
CA SER A 67 2.63 -2.45 9.44
C SER A 67 2.78 -2.47 10.97
N ASP A 68 1.80 -1.90 11.66
CA ASP A 68 1.64 -1.84 13.14
C ASP A 68 1.72 -3.21 13.86
N TRP A 69 2.03 -4.27 13.11
CA TRP A 69 2.42 -5.58 13.58
C TRP A 69 3.77 -5.60 14.32
N PHE A 70 4.67 -4.65 14.08
CA PHE A 70 5.92 -4.54 14.83
C PHE A 70 5.73 -3.66 16.08
N CYS A 71 5.62 -4.36 17.20
CA CYS A 71 5.61 -3.88 18.59
C CYS A 71 6.02 -2.41 18.76
N HIS A 72 5.05 -1.52 18.92
CA HIS A 72 5.30 -0.30 19.67
C HIS A 72 5.75 -0.72 21.07
N GLU A 73 6.90 -0.24 21.51
CA GLU A 73 7.32 -0.40 22.90
C GLU A 73 6.18 0.16 23.78
N ASP A 74 5.46 -0.75 24.44
CA ASP A 74 4.42 -0.43 25.40
C ASP A 74 5.07 0.27 26.59
N ASN A 75 5.26 1.59 26.46
CA ASN A 75 5.63 2.45 27.59
C ASN A 75 4.43 2.69 28.54
N SER A 76 3.28 2.08 28.23
CA SER A 76 2.09 2.05 29.07
C SER A 76 2.30 1.08 30.22
N THR A 77 2.48 1.61 31.42
CA THR A 77 2.39 0.84 32.66
C THR A 77 1.07 0.04 32.70
N ALA A 78 1.04 -1.11 33.36
CA ALA A 78 -0.15 -2.00 33.45
C ALA A 78 -1.46 -1.32 33.91
N LYS A 79 -1.39 -0.07 34.40
CA LYS A 79 -2.55 0.77 34.77
C LYS A 79 -3.34 1.29 33.56
N ASP A 80 -2.74 1.29 32.36
CA ASP A 80 -3.39 1.81 31.14
C ASP A 80 -4.00 0.70 30.26
N ARG A 81 -4.19 -0.50 30.81
CA ARG A 81 -4.73 -1.65 30.08
C ARG A 81 -5.94 -2.24 30.81
N LEU A 82 -6.97 -2.55 30.03
CA LEU A 82 -8.25 -3.11 30.45
C LEU A 82 -8.33 -4.56 29.98
N ARG A 83 -8.56 -5.50 30.91
CA ARG A 83 -8.79 -6.91 30.60
C ARG A 83 -10.29 -7.22 30.54
N ILE A 84 -10.72 -7.83 29.44
CA ILE A 84 -12.11 -8.19 29.18
C ILE A 84 -12.16 -9.62 28.64
N GLN A 85 -13.07 -10.43 29.13
CA GLN A 85 -13.40 -11.73 28.58
C GLN A 85 -14.70 -11.63 27.78
N VAL A 86 -14.68 -12.02 26.51
CA VAL A 86 -15.84 -11.97 25.62
C VAL A 86 -16.10 -13.37 25.06
N GLY A 87 -17.26 -13.95 25.35
CA GLY A 87 -17.65 -15.27 24.83
C GLY A 87 -16.65 -16.39 25.18
N GLY A 88 -16.01 -16.29 26.35
CA GLY A 88 -14.96 -17.19 26.83
C GLY A 88 -13.53 -16.81 26.41
N GLN A 89 -13.34 -15.88 25.47
CA GLN A 89 -12.02 -15.45 24.98
C GLN A 89 -11.53 -14.20 25.74
N GLU A 90 -10.28 -14.23 26.22
CA GLU A 90 -9.65 -13.06 26.85
C GLU A 90 -9.10 -12.07 25.82
N PHE A 91 -9.33 -10.79 26.09
CA PHE A 91 -8.83 -9.65 25.34
C PHE A 91 -8.21 -8.61 26.28
N GLU A 92 -7.23 -7.89 25.75
CA GLU A 92 -6.59 -6.78 26.42
C GLU A 92 -6.66 -5.53 25.53
N VAL A 93 -7.11 -4.43 26.12
CA VAL A 93 -7.40 -3.18 25.40
C VAL A 93 -6.79 -2.01 26.17
N THR A 94 -6.01 -1.16 25.50
CA THR A 94 -5.47 0.05 26.11
C THR A 94 -6.58 1.07 26.38
N LEU A 95 -6.51 1.83 27.48
CA LEU A 95 -7.51 2.85 27.82
C LEU A 95 -7.70 3.87 26.68
N HIS A 96 -6.65 4.16 25.90
CA HIS A 96 -6.72 5.02 24.72
C HIS A 96 -7.75 4.52 23.69
N ILE A 97 -7.70 3.23 23.35
CA ILE A 97 -8.62 2.61 22.39
C ILE A 97 -10.02 2.51 22.98
N ALA A 98 -10.14 2.15 24.26
CA ALA A 98 -11.42 2.05 24.95
C ALA A 98 -12.17 3.39 25.02
N ARG A 99 -11.44 4.52 25.10
CA ARG A 99 -12.01 5.88 25.12
C ARG A 99 -12.24 6.49 23.74
N LYS A 100 -11.88 5.79 22.65
CA LYS A 100 -11.98 6.32 21.28
C LYS A 100 -13.42 6.66 20.90
N ASP A 101 -14.39 5.87 21.38
CA ASP A 101 -15.80 6.19 21.28
C ASP A 101 -16.39 6.39 22.69
N PRO A 102 -16.70 7.63 23.12
CA PRO A 102 -17.18 7.93 24.46
C PRO A 102 -18.59 7.38 24.74
N LYS A 103 -19.35 6.99 23.70
CA LYS A 103 -20.67 6.36 23.86
C LYS A 103 -20.61 4.84 23.90
N SER A 104 -19.43 4.26 23.69
CA SER A 104 -19.25 2.81 23.69
C SER A 104 -19.26 2.22 25.09
N LEU A 105 -19.61 0.94 25.17
CA LEU A 105 -19.52 0.17 26.41
C LEU A 105 -18.09 0.16 26.97
N LEU A 106 -17.07 0.13 26.11
CA LEU A 106 -15.66 0.18 26.52
C LEU A 106 -15.31 1.49 27.24
N ALA A 107 -15.84 2.62 26.77
CA ALA A 107 -15.64 3.91 27.44
C ALA A 107 -16.34 3.95 28.80
N ALA A 108 -17.53 3.36 28.91
CA ALA A 108 -18.23 3.21 30.18
C ALA A 108 -17.45 2.35 31.18
N LEU A 109 -16.80 1.26 30.73
CA LEU A 109 -15.98 0.40 31.58
C LEU A 109 -14.74 1.10 32.16
N VAL A 110 -14.18 2.07 31.43
CA VAL A 110 -12.99 2.85 31.84
C VAL A 110 -13.35 4.15 32.55
N ALA A 111 -14.63 4.52 32.59
CA ALA A 111 -15.08 5.74 33.24
C ALA A 111 -14.82 5.66 34.75
N PRO A 112 -14.35 6.75 35.39
CA PRO A 112 -14.10 6.78 36.83
C PRO A 112 -15.38 6.54 37.64
N ASP A 113 -16.53 6.92 37.09
CA ASP A 113 -17.86 6.78 37.70
C ASP A 113 -18.62 5.56 37.18
N SER A 114 -17.90 4.55 36.66
CA SER A 114 -18.55 3.37 36.09
C SER A 114 -19.33 2.61 37.16
N PRO A 115 -20.64 2.32 36.95
CA PRO A 115 -21.42 1.47 37.84
C PRO A 115 -21.04 -0.02 37.70
N LEU A 116 -20.18 -0.36 36.73
CA LEU A 116 -19.75 -1.72 36.44
C LEU A 116 -18.47 -2.01 37.22
N ALA A 117 -18.60 -2.71 38.34
CA ALA A 117 -17.46 -3.21 39.08
C ALA A 117 -16.80 -4.37 38.30
N PRO A 118 -15.46 -4.40 38.18
CA PRO A 118 -14.77 -5.55 37.62
C PRO A 118 -15.03 -6.79 38.48
N SER A 119 -15.01 -7.98 37.86
CA SER A 119 -15.13 -9.24 38.59
C SER A 119 -13.99 -9.39 39.62
N ALA A 120 -14.11 -10.34 40.55
CA ALA A 120 -13.13 -10.61 41.63
C ALA A 120 -11.67 -10.80 41.15
N VAL A 121 -11.46 -11.01 39.84
CA VAL A 121 -10.15 -11.20 39.18
C VAL A 121 -9.71 -9.96 38.38
N GLY A 122 -10.42 -8.83 38.46
CA GLY A 122 -10.08 -7.61 37.72
C GLY A 122 -10.38 -7.67 36.23
N CYS A 123 -11.30 -8.56 35.80
CA CYS A 123 -11.67 -8.77 34.40
C CYS A 123 -13.19 -8.55 34.22
N PHE A 124 -13.59 -7.95 33.10
CA PHE A 124 -14.99 -7.77 32.71
C PHE A 124 -15.45 -8.92 31.82
N CYS A 125 -16.54 -9.60 32.17
CA CYS A 125 -17.08 -10.69 31.36
C CYS A 125 -18.27 -10.20 30.53
N ILE A 126 -18.21 -10.43 29.21
CA ILE A 126 -19.25 -10.11 28.24
C ILE A 126 -19.66 -11.43 27.55
N ASP A 127 -20.93 -11.78 27.67
CA ASP A 127 -21.48 -13.00 27.07
C ASP A 127 -21.91 -12.75 25.62
N ARG A 128 -20.92 -12.56 24.72
CA ARG A 128 -21.11 -12.23 23.29
C ARG A 128 -20.07 -12.93 22.42
N ASP A 129 -20.31 -12.98 21.11
CA ASP A 129 -19.38 -13.58 20.15
C ASP A 129 -18.04 -12.85 20.08
N TRP A 130 -16.97 -13.56 20.44
CA TRP A 130 -15.59 -13.02 20.43
C TRP A 130 -15.12 -12.62 19.04
N ASN A 131 -15.61 -13.26 17.97
CA ASN A 131 -15.17 -12.95 16.60
C ASN A 131 -15.69 -11.58 16.14
N LEU A 132 -16.93 -11.23 16.51
CA LEU A 132 -17.48 -9.89 16.26
C LEU A 132 -16.74 -8.83 17.08
N PHE A 133 -16.44 -9.14 18.35
CA PHE A 133 -15.67 -8.25 19.22
C PHE A 133 -14.27 -7.97 18.67
N ARG A 134 -13.60 -8.98 18.11
CA ARG A 134 -12.30 -8.83 17.44
C ARG A 134 -12.38 -7.85 16.27
N LEU A 135 -13.41 -7.96 15.43
CA LEU A 135 -13.61 -7.06 14.29
C LEU A 135 -13.88 -5.63 14.75
N MET A 136 -14.71 -5.47 15.78
CA MET A 136 -14.97 -4.17 16.41
C MET A 136 -13.69 -3.55 16.99
N LEU A 137 -12.85 -4.33 17.69
CA LEU A 137 -11.58 -3.86 18.23
C LEU A 137 -10.60 -3.46 17.12
N ASN A 138 -10.52 -4.22 16.04
CA ASN A 138 -9.67 -3.88 14.90
C ASN A 138 -10.14 -2.56 14.26
N PHE A 139 -11.45 -2.36 14.11
CA PHE A 139 -11.99 -1.08 13.66
C PHE A 139 -11.64 0.07 14.62
N LEU A 140 -11.72 -0.16 15.94
CA LEU A 140 -11.33 0.86 16.93
C LEU A 140 -9.82 1.14 16.93
N ARG A 141 -8.95 0.19 16.54
CA ARG A 141 -7.51 0.43 16.43
C ARG A 141 -7.20 1.20 15.15
N ASP A 142 -7.53 0.62 14.01
CA ASP A 142 -7.00 1.05 12.71
C ASP A 142 -7.94 2.06 12.03
N GLY A 143 -9.21 2.15 12.45
CA GLY A 143 -10.24 2.93 11.76
C GLY A 143 -10.66 2.33 10.42
N ILE A 144 -10.15 1.15 10.08
CA ILE A 144 -10.37 0.48 8.80
C ILE A 144 -11.38 -0.63 9.02
N LEU A 145 -12.48 -0.57 8.27
CA LEU A 145 -13.44 -1.66 8.21
C LEU A 145 -12.92 -2.71 7.20
N PRO A 146 -13.06 -4.02 7.47
CA PRO A 146 -12.66 -5.04 6.52
C PRO A 146 -13.31 -4.79 5.15
N ASN A 147 -12.49 -4.74 4.09
CA ASN A 147 -12.95 -4.45 2.73
C ASN A 147 -13.64 -5.64 2.05
N ASP A 148 -13.90 -6.72 2.79
CA ASP A 148 -14.58 -7.91 2.29
C ASP A 148 -16.11 -7.72 2.41
N PRO A 149 -16.83 -7.58 1.28
CA PRO A 149 -18.26 -7.32 1.28
C PRO A 149 -19.08 -8.47 1.88
N LYS A 150 -18.57 -9.70 1.89
CA LYS A 150 -19.25 -10.84 2.54
C LYS A 150 -19.22 -10.72 4.05
N LEU A 151 -18.04 -10.40 4.59
CA LEU A 151 -17.83 -10.23 6.03
C LEU A 151 -18.55 -8.97 6.55
N LEU A 152 -18.65 -7.92 5.73
CA LEU A 152 -19.49 -6.76 6.01
C LEU A 152 -20.98 -7.10 6.07
N ARG A 153 -21.47 -7.92 5.12
CA ARG A 153 -22.86 -8.38 5.13
C ARG A 153 -23.15 -9.23 6.37
N ASP A 154 -22.27 -10.17 6.72
CA ASP A 154 -22.43 -10.99 7.93
C ASP A 154 -22.42 -10.14 9.21
N LEU A 155 -21.59 -9.09 9.28
CA LEU A 155 -21.57 -8.11 10.37
C LEU A 155 -22.87 -7.31 10.45
N TYR A 156 -23.38 -6.82 9.31
CA TYR A 156 -24.63 -6.07 9.26
C TYR A 156 -25.83 -6.96 9.59
N ASP A 157 -25.86 -8.20 9.14
CA ASP A 157 -26.95 -9.15 9.41
C ASP A 157 -26.97 -9.57 10.89
N THR A 158 -25.79 -9.77 11.51
CA THR A 158 -25.72 -10.01 12.96
C THR A 158 -26.12 -8.78 13.78
N LEU A 159 -25.67 -7.59 13.40
CA LEU A 159 -26.06 -6.34 14.09
C LEU A 159 -27.56 -6.01 13.90
N ALA A 160 -28.14 -6.31 12.73
CA ALA A 160 -29.56 -6.14 12.47
C ALA A 160 -30.41 -7.10 13.30
N HIS A 161 -30.03 -8.38 13.40
CA HIS A 161 -30.71 -9.32 14.29
C HIS A 161 -30.65 -8.90 15.75
N ILE A 162 -29.53 -8.32 16.19
CA ILE A 162 -29.39 -7.80 17.57
C ILE A 162 -30.30 -6.58 17.80
N LEU A 163 -30.53 -5.73 16.80
CA LEU A 163 -31.38 -4.55 16.92
C LEU A 163 -32.88 -4.89 16.83
N ASP A 164 -33.28 -5.85 15.99
CA ASP A 164 -34.69 -6.30 15.91
C ASP A 164 -35.13 -7.09 17.16
N ASP A 165 -34.27 -7.93 17.74
CA ASP A 165 -34.61 -8.66 18.97
C ASP A 165 -34.73 -7.74 20.20
N THR A 166 -34.09 -6.58 20.19
CA THR A 166 -34.27 -5.57 21.26
C THR A 166 -35.58 -4.80 21.18
N MET A 167 -36.22 -4.75 20.00
CA MET A 167 -37.53 -4.12 19.82
C MET A 167 -38.71 -5.08 20.04
N SER A 168 -38.45 -6.40 20.15
CA SER A 168 -39.46 -7.43 20.41
C SER A 168 -39.59 -7.80 21.90
N ARG A 169 -38.74 -7.22 22.78
CA ARG A 169 -38.75 -7.44 24.24
C ARG A 169 -39.00 -6.19 25.09
N PHE A 170 -39.60 -5.16 24.51
CA PHE A 170 -40.21 -4.05 25.26
C PHE A 170 -41.68 -3.90 24.88
#